data_AF-A0A6A3II11-F1
#
_entry.id   AF-A0A6A3II11-F1
#
_cell.length_a   1.000
_cell.length_b   1.000
_cell.length_c   1.000
_cell.angle_alpha   90.00
_cell.angle_beta   90.00
_cell.angle_gamma   90.00
#
_symmetry.space_group_name_H-M   'P 1'
#
loop_
_entity.id
_entity.type
_entity.pdbx_description
1 polymer ?
#
loop_
_entity_poly.entity_id
_entity_poly.type
_entity_poly.pdbx_seq_one_letter_code
_entity_poly.pdbx_strand_id
1 'polypeptide(L)'
;MLRDVSRLVLKAPKKVITLPYWSFVVWWIIILSVHVVVWVFNGLYAYGYWKLDGSYLNLCLEFYHIGMPHPYHRTIAIVHGGTSTIHGVCILLMVGGSLQQKTLAFTPWSSSTVSNELKTESRGRDSSALLQSFSKAYTKVTYSCSLCGVNGKYFDAALVGREIVETALQTFQAYRMSMLLPRTLLNRFYVILLAANCWSSLVADSVFFGRDEARRRFACIVLDCILDLMSCMGVVLLVLLSYVGDYNSEVTGFDEILWYNDEWVARALNELRIVVVDSWSDLLSRTIFSIGLVITTTSMKRLLWSLPRNGNRVAQSATSIVVAVKATQKFLRKSRELTSVDELAKLRQTSSKPSYKKWMRTRGDRIILRAVYLLFGTWGVVVLGLHIHASLQQTLPQCFMQASPESDTR
;
A
#
# COMPACT_ATOMS: atom_id res chain seq x y z
N MET A 1 -34.69 27.14 -4.00
CA MET A 1 -34.58 26.19 -2.86
C MET A 1 -34.26 24.75 -3.26
N LEU A 2 -35.17 23.95 -3.83
CA LEU A 2 -34.86 22.53 -4.22
C LEU A 2 -33.73 22.41 -5.26
N ARG A 3 -33.66 23.36 -6.21
CA ARG A 3 -32.60 23.45 -7.24
C ARG A 3 -31.24 23.92 -6.67
N ASP A 4 -31.25 24.55 -5.49
CA ASP A 4 -30.05 25.04 -4.81
C ASP A 4 -29.54 24.01 -3.79
N VAL A 5 -30.43 23.25 -3.16
CA VAL A 5 -30.11 22.06 -2.35
C VAL A 5 -29.51 20.96 -3.23
N SER A 6 -30.04 20.74 -4.45
CA SER A 6 -29.45 19.84 -5.45
C SER A 6 -28.02 20.27 -5.83
N ARG A 7 -27.80 21.57 -6.08
CA ARG A 7 -26.47 22.11 -6.38
C ARG A 7 -25.51 22.08 -5.18
N LEU A 8 -26.00 22.20 -3.95
CA LEU A 8 -25.20 22.09 -2.72
C LEU A 8 -24.82 20.63 -2.40
N VAL A 9 -25.72 19.67 -2.64
CA VAL A 9 -25.43 18.23 -2.52
C VAL A 9 -24.48 17.76 -3.62
N LEU A 10 -24.56 18.32 -4.83
CA LEU A 10 -23.60 18.10 -5.92
C LEU A 10 -22.23 18.77 -5.68
N LYS A 11 -22.12 19.72 -4.75
CA LYS A 11 -20.87 20.40 -4.35
C LYS A 11 -20.21 19.81 -3.11
N ALA A 12 -20.82 18.81 -2.48
CA ALA A 12 -20.16 18.09 -1.40
C ALA A 12 -18.99 17.28 -2.00
N PRO A 13 -17.76 17.42 -1.49
CA PRO A 13 -16.65 16.60 -1.97
C PRO A 13 -17.04 15.13 -1.79
N LYS A 14 -17.09 14.39 -2.90
CA LYS A 14 -17.30 12.94 -2.86
C LYS A 14 -16.18 12.35 -2.03
N LYS A 15 -16.52 11.77 -0.88
CA LYS A 15 -15.53 11.10 0.01
C LYS A 15 -15.15 9.71 -0.50
N VAL A 16 -15.82 9.24 -1.55
CA VAL A 16 -15.80 7.85 -2.03
C VAL A 16 -15.88 7.83 -3.57
N ILE A 17 -15.17 6.91 -4.19
CA ILE A 17 -15.19 6.66 -5.64
C ILE A 17 -16.17 5.53 -5.93
N THR A 18 -17.23 5.87 -6.63
CA THR A 18 -18.22 4.92 -7.12
C THR A 18 -17.80 4.39 -8.49
N LEU A 19 -17.67 3.08 -8.63
CA LEU A 19 -17.20 2.41 -9.85
C LEU A 19 -18.30 1.54 -10.50
N PRO A 20 -18.29 1.41 -11.84
CA PRO A 20 -18.99 0.33 -12.52
C PRO A 20 -18.51 -1.04 -12.00
N TYR A 21 -19.39 -2.04 -12.06
CA TYR A 21 -19.11 -3.39 -11.55
C TYR A 21 -17.78 -3.97 -12.09
N TRP A 22 -17.53 -3.88 -13.40
CA TRP A 22 -16.31 -4.41 -14.00
C TRP A 22 -15.04 -3.70 -13.53
N SER A 23 -15.08 -2.37 -13.37
CA SER A 23 -13.95 -1.63 -12.79
C SER A 23 -13.71 -2.03 -11.33
N PHE A 24 -14.78 -2.28 -10.57
CA PHE A 24 -14.66 -2.79 -9.20
C PHE A 24 -14.04 -4.19 -9.17
N VAL A 25 -14.42 -5.09 -10.09
CA VAL A 25 -13.81 -6.43 -10.24
C VAL A 25 -12.30 -6.31 -10.49
N VAL A 26 -11.90 -5.44 -11.41
CA VAL A 26 -10.47 -5.22 -11.72
C VAL A 26 -9.71 -4.78 -10.48
N TRP A 27 -10.22 -3.81 -9.73
CA TRP A 27 -9.57 -3.36 -8.49
C TRP A 27 -9.55 -4.44 -7.40
N TRP A 28 -10.60 -5.26 -7.33
CA TRP A 28 -10.62 -6.41 -6.43
C TRP A 28 -9.49 -7.40 -6.75
N ILE A 29 -9.29 -7.71 -8.02
CA ILE A 29 -8.21 -8.60 -8.50
C ILE A 29 -6.84 -7.96 -8.21
N ILE A 30 -6.65 -6.67 -8.52
CA ILE A 30 -5.38 -5.96 -8.27
C ILE A 30 -5.02 -6.02 -6.79
N ILE A 31 -5.95 -5.65 -5.91
CA ILE A 31 -5.69 -5.62 -4.47
C ILE A 31 -5.45 -7.03 -3.91
N LEU A 32 -6.19 -8.04 -4.40
CA LEU A 32 -5.92 -9.43 -4.04
C LEU A 32 -4.52 -9.84 -4.48
N SER A 33 -4.14 -9.52 -5.71
CA SER A 33 -2.84 -9.89 -6.28
C SER A 33 -1.69 -9.30 -5.47
N VAL A 34 -1.80 -8.03 -5.05
CA VAL A 34 -0.82 -7.40 -4.14
C VAL A 34 -0.66 -8.23 -2.87
N HIS A 35 -1.75 -8.61 -2.20
CA HIS A 35 -1.63 -9.43 -1.00
C HIS A 35 -1.05 -10.82 -1.27
N VAL A 36 -1.40 -11.47 -2.39
CA VAL A 36 -0.87 -12.78 -2.77
C VAL A 36 0.63 -12.74 -3.01
N VAL A 37 1.10 -11.77 -3.81
CA VAL A 37 2.54 -11.61 -4.09
C VAL A 37 3.32 -11.39 -2.79
N VAL A 38 2.84 -10.50 -1.93
CA VAL A 38 3.50 -10.21 -0.64
C VAL A 38 3.46 -11.41 0.32
N TRP A 39 2.34 -12.14 0.34
CA TRP A 39 2.17 -13.36 1.15
C TRP A 39 3.18 -14.43 0.74
N VAL A 40 3.27 -14.73 -0.56
CA VAL A 40 4.20 -15.71 -1.12
C VAL A 40 5.64 -15.28 -0.89
N PHE A 41 5.99 -14.03 -1.22
CA PHE A 41 7.35 -13.51 -1.06
C PHE A 41 7.84 -13.66 0.39
N ASN A 42 7.07 -13.17 1.37
CA ASN A 42 7.44 -13.30 2.78
C ASN A 42 7.41 -14.75 3.27
N GLY A 43 6.51 -15.58 2.75
CA GLY A 43 6.46 -17.01 3.07
C GLY A 43 7.71 -17.76 2.60
N LEU A 44 8.18 -17.46 1.39
CA LEU A 44 9.42 -18.00 0.84
C LEU A 44 10.64 -17.50 1.61
N TYR A 45 10.69 -16.23 2.04
CA TYR A 45 11.75 -15.73 2.92
C TYR A 45 11.77 -16.48 4.26
N ALA A 46 10.60 -16.66 4.88
CA ALA A 46 10.48 -17.38 6.14
C ALA A 46 10.96 -18.82 5.99
N TYR A 47 10.51 -19.51 4.93
CA TYR A 47 10.94 -20.87 4.62
C TYR A 47 12.44 -20.95 4.33
N GLY A 48 12.96 -20.03 3.51
CA GLY A 48 14.37 -19.93 3.15
C GLY A 48 15.25 -19.80 4.38
N TYR A 49 14.99 -18.83 5.25
CA TYR A 49 15.74 -18.67 6.51
C TYR A 49 15.57 -19.83 7.50
N TRP A 50 14.41 -20.50 7.48
CA TRP A 50 14.20 -21.70 8.30
C TRP A 50 15.03 -22.89 7.82
N LYS A 51 15.28 -22.98 6.50
CA LYS A 51 16.06 -24.05 5.86
C LYS A 51 17.52 -23.69 5.59
N LEU A 52 17.89 -22.42 5.78
CA LEU A 52 19.25 -21.93 5.59
C LEU A 52 20.19 -22.57 6.62
N ASP A 53 19.70 -22.81 7.84
CA ASP A 53 20.43 -23.50 8.90
C ASP A 53 20.94 -24.88 8.43
N GLY A 54 22.26 -25.08 8.51
CA GLY A 54 22.93 -26.32 8.11
C GLY A 54 23.10 -26.53 6.60
N SER A 55 22.73 -25.56 5.75
CA SER A 55 22.97 -25.63 4.30
C SER A 55 24.40 -25.22 3.92
N TYR A 56 24.87 -25.69 2.76
CA TYR A 56 26.16 -25.25 2.21
C TYR A 56 26.16 -23.75 1.91
N LEU A 57 25.03 -23.22 1.44
CA LEU A 57 24.86 -21.79 1.23
C LEU A 57 25.12 -20.99 2.52
N ASN A 58 24.62 -21.45 3.68
CA ASN A 58 24.86 -20.77 4.95
C ASN A 58 26.35 -20.75 5.32
N LEU A 59 27.05 -21.87 5.10
CA LEU A 59 28.49 -21.95 5.36
C LEU A 59 29.26 -20.94 4.49
N CYS A 60 28.88 -20.79 3.22
CA CYS A 60 29.47 -19.79 2.33
C CYS A 60 29.15 -18.35 2.78
N LEU A 61 27.90 -18.08 3.12
CA LEU A 61 27.46 -16.76 3.60
C LEU A 61 28.20 -16.36 4.89
N GLU A 62 28.38 -17.28 5.82
CA GLU A 62 29.11 -17.05 7.06
C GLU A 62 30.60 -16.82 6.81
N PHE A 63 31.22 -17.62 5.94
CA PHE A 63 32.62 -17.49 5.54
C PHE A 63 32.91 -16.10 4.93
N TYR A 64 32.03 -15.60 4.06
CA TYR A 64 32.19 -14.30 3.41
C TYR A 64 31.58 -13.11 4.19
N HIS A 65 31.08 -13.36 5.41
CA HIS A 65 30.40 -12.34 6.22
C HIS A 65 29.28 -11.62 5.44
N ILE A 66 28.41 -12.39 4.80
CA ILE A 66 27.24 -11.90 4.05
C ILE A 66 25.97 -12.16 4.86
N GLY A 67 25.25 -11.09 5.17
CA GLY A 67 24.00 -11.20 5.90
C GLY A 67 24.19 -11.28 7.41
N MET A 68 23.04 -11.35 8.10
CA MET A 68 22.99 -11.52 9.54
C MET A 68 23.53 -12.91 9.97
N PRO A 69 24.29 -12.97 11.08
CA PRO A 69 24.80 -14.22 11.64
C PRO A 69 23.72 -15.26 11.94
N HIS A 70 24.13 -16.54 11.91
CA HIS A 70 23.30 -17.72 12.13
C HIS A 70 22.31 -17.63 13.32
N PRO A 71 22.68 -17.13 14.52
CA PRO A 71 21.76 -17.03 15.66
C PRO A 71 20.48 -16.23 15.38
N TYR A 72 20.50 -15.33 14.40
CA TYR A 72 19.38 -14.45 14.07
C TYR A 72 18.47 -14.99 12.97
N HIS A 73 18.83 -16.09 12.31
CA HIS A 73 18.07 -16.64 11.18
C HIS A 73 16.64 -17.01 11.56
N ARG A 74 16.45 -17.61 12.73
CA ARG A 74 15.11 -17.94 13.26
C ARG A 74 14.28 -16.69 13.51
N THR A 75 14.87 -15.63 14.03
CA THR A 75 14.16 -14.36 14.26
C THR A 75 13.71 -13.76 12.94
N ILE A 76 14.58 -13.75 11.93
CA ILE A 76 14.26 -13.28 10.58
C ILE A 76 13.10 -14.10 9.98
N ALA A 77 13.18 -15.44 10.09
CA ALA A 77 12.13 -16.34 9.63
C ALA A 77 10.78 -16.07 10.32
N ILE A 78 10.77 -15.84 11.63
CA ILE A 78 9.57 -15.51 12.41
C ILE A 78 8.97 -14.17 11.96
N VAL A 79 9.79 -13.13 11.75
CA VAL A 79 9.31 -11.81 11.32
C VAL A 79 8.67 -11.88 9.93
N HIS A 80 9.31 -12.54 8.96
CA HIS A 80 8.74 -12.74 7.63
C HIS A 80 7.51 -13.66 7.68
N GLY A 81 7.52 -14.72 8.51
CA GLY A 81 6.38 -15.62 8.70
C GLY A 81 5.17 -14.90 9.29
N GLY A 82 5.38 -14.02 10.27
CA GLY A 82 4.34 -13.15 10.84
C GLY A 82 3.79 -12.18 9.80
N THR A 83 4.65 -11.54 9.03
CA THR A 83 4.27 -10.62 7.94
C THR A 83 3.46 -11.34 6.87
N SER A 84 3.91 -12.52 6.42
CA SER A 84 3.18 -13.40 5.52
C SER A 84 1.79 -13.71 6.08
N THR A 85 1.70 -14.14 7.34
CA THR A 85 0.42 -14.46 8.00
C THR A 85 -0.57 -13.28 7.95
N ILE A 86 -0.12 -12.03 8.16
CA ILE A 86 -0.97 -10.83 8.06
C ILE A 86 -1.57 -10.68 6.66
N HIS A 87 -0.77 -10.84 5.60
CA HIS A 87 -1.27 -10.80 4.22
C HIS A 87 -2.18 -12.00 3.90
N GLY A 88 -1.88 -13.19 4.42
CA GLY A 88 -2.73 -14.36 4.34
C GLY A 88 -4.12 -14.13 4.95
N VAL A 89 -4.20 -13.49 6.11
CA VAL A 89 -5.47 -13.08 6.73
C VAL A 89 -6.22 -12.10 5.82
N CYS A 90 -5.55 -11.14 5.18
CA CYS A 90 -6.19 -10.22 4.24
C CYS A 90 -6.82 -10.96 3.04
N ILE A 91 -6.12 -11.97 2.49
CA ILE A 91 -6.60 -12.82 1.41
C ILE A 91 -7.85 -13.59 1.86
N LEU A 92 -7.78 -14.26 3.01
CA LEU A 92 -8.89 -15.04 3.56
C LEU A 92 -10.13 -14.16 3.81
N LEU A 93 -9.95 -12.92 4.26
CA LEU A 93 -11.07 -11.98 4.46
C LEU A 93 -11.69 -11.54 3.13
N MET A 94 -10.89 -11.27 2.11
CA MET A 94 -11.40 -10.88 0.79
C MET A 94 -12.13 -12.02 0.09
N VAL A 95 -11.53 -13.21 0.06
CA VAL A 95 -12.11 -14.40 -0.57
C VAL A 95 -13.31 -14.90 0.23
N GLY A 96 -13.15 -15.09 1.54
CA GLY A 96 -14.21 -15.54 2.44
C GLY A 96 -15.40 -14.59 2.47
N GLY A 97 -15.16 -13.27 2.49
CA GLY A 97 -16.22 -12.28 2.41
C GLY A 97 -16.96 -12.31 1.07
N SER A 98 -16.25 -12.52 -0.03
CA SER A 98 -16.86 -12.62 -1.36
C SER A 98 -17.72 -13.89 -1.51
N LEU A 99 -17.25 -15.02 -0.96
CA LEU A 99 -18.00 -16.28 -0.94
C LEU A 99 -19.27 -16.18 -0.09
N GLN A 100 -19.17 -15.62 1.11
CA GLN A 100 -20.32 -15.45 2.01
C GLN A 100 -21.41 -14.56 1.42
N GLN A 101 -21.00 -13.46 0.78
CA GLN A 101 -21.95 -12.50 0.20
C GLN A 101 -22.42 -12.90 -1.21
N LYS A 102 -21.84 -13.96 -1.81
CA LYS A 102 -22.05 -14.39 -3.21
C LYS A 102 -21.84 -13.24 -4.23
N THR A 103 -21.02 -12.26 -3.85
CA THR A 103 -20.67 -11.08 -4.64
C THR A 103 -19.30 -10.58 -4.18
N LEU A 104 -18.55 -9.91 -5.05
CA LEU A 104 -17.21 -9.45 -4.69
C LEU A 104 -17.27 -8.43 -3.55
N ALA A 105 -16.57 -8.73 -2.47
CA ALA A 105 -16.47 -7.90 -1.29
C ALA A 105 -15.03 -7.84 -0.79
N PHE A 106 -14.62 -6.70 -0.23
CA PHE A 106 -13.28 -6.54 0.33
C PHE A 106 -13.15 -7.11 1.75
N THR A 107 -14.25 -7.19 2.50
CA THR A 107 -14.32 -7.84 3.81
C THR A 107 -15.67 -8.50 4.02
N PRO A 108 -15.78 -9.51 4.89
CA PRO A 108 -17.02 -10.24 5.16
C PRO A 108 -18.19 -9.36 5.61
N TRP A 109 -17.89 -8.22 6.24
CA TRP A 109 -18.86 -7.29 6.80
C TRP A 109 -19.01 -5.99 5.99
N SER A 110 -18.20 -5.74 4.94
CA SER A 110 -18.35 -4.51 4.16
C SER A 110 -19.54 -4.62 3.21
N SER A 111 -20.57 -3.81 3.40
CA SER A 111 -21.54 -3.48 2.36
C SER A 111 -20.89 -2.51 1.37
N SER A 112 -20.06 -3.03 0.45
CA SER A 112 -19.46 -2.20 -0.63
C SER A 112 -20.47 -1.78 -1.71
N THR A 113 -21.76 -1.90 -1.39
CA THR A 113 -22.93 -1.54 -2.19
C THR A 113 -23.79 -0.55 -1.40
N VAL A 114 -24.08 0.60 -2.01
CA VAL A 114 -24.88 1.70 -1.44
C VAL A 114 -26.24 1.24 -0.88
N SER A 115 -26.79 0.14 -1.41
CA SER A 115 -28.12 -0.37 -1.06
C SER A 115 -28.18 -1.21 0.23
N ASN A 116 -27.04 -1.64 0.79
CA ASN A 116 -27.03 -2.63 1.87
C ASN A 116 -26.78 -2.07 3.28
N GLU A 117 -26.39 -0.79 3.45
CA GLU A 117 -26.29 -0.18 4.79
C GLU A 117 -27.63 -0.20 5.56
N LEU A 118 -28.76 -0.20 4.86
CA LEU A 118 -30.10 -0.28 5.47
C LEU A 118 -30.53 -1.70 5.88
N LYS A 119 -29.80 -2.75 5.49
CA LYS A 119 -30.14 -4.16 5.79
C LYS A 119 -29.24 -4.78 6.88
N THR A 120 -28.21 -4.08 7.32
CA THR A 120 -27.18 -4.62 8.22
C THR A 120 -27.69 -4.83 9.65
N GLU A 121 -28.83 -4.27 10.06
CA GLU A 121 -29.37 -4.48 11.41
C GLU A 121 -29.96 -5.89 11.64
N SER A 122 -30.21 -6.71 10.61
CA SER A 122 -31.01 -7.94 10.77
C SER A 122 -30.29 -9.27 10.49
N ARG A 123 -28.98 -9.30 10.21
CA ARG A 123 -28.32 -10.54 9.70
C ARG A 123 -27.06 -10.97 10.44
N GLY A 124 -26.99 -10.69 11.75
CA GLY A 124 -25.96 -11.28 12.62
C GLY A 124 -26.43 -12.59 13.21
N ARG A 125 -26.06 -13.76 12.63
CA ARG A 125 -26.03 -15.00 13.42
C ARG A 125 -25.13 -16.15 12.96
N ASP A 126 -24.65 -16.20 11.71
CA ASP A 126 -23.88 -17.37 11.24
C ASP A 126 -22.44 -17.01 10.80
N SER A 127 -21.62 -16.49 11.72
CA SER A 127 -20.17 -16.35 11.48
C SER A 127 -19.41 -17.42 12.24
N SER A 128 -18.59 -18.22 11.54
CA SER A 128 -17.74 -19.22 12.18
C SER A 128 -16.77 -18.57 13.18
N ALA A 129 -16.45 -19.28 14.27
CA ALA A 129 -15.58 -18.79 15.34
C ALA A 129 -14.18 -18.39 14.84
N LEU A 130 -13.66 -19.09 13.82
CA LEU A 130 -12.38 -18.78 13.18
C LEU A 130 -12.40 -17.41 12.48
N LEU A 131 -13.47 -17.11 11.73
CA LEU A 131 -13.65 -15.81 11.08
C LEU A 131 -13.76 -14.67 12.09
N GLN A 132 -14.38 -14.89 13.24
CA GLN A 132 -14.44 -13.89 14.32
C GLN A 132 -13.06 -13.64 14.94
N SER A 133 -12.26 -14.69 15.15
CA SER A 133 -10.89 -14.56 15.69
C SER A 133 -9.98 -13.79 14.71
N PHE A 134 -9.99 -14.16 13.44
CA PHE A 134 -9.25 -13.44 12.39
C PHE A 134 -9.73 -12.00 12.22
N SER A 135 -11.03 -11.75 12.34
CA SER A 135 -11.60 -10.41 12.31
C SER A 135 -11.12 -9.55 13.48
N LYS A 136 -11.05 -10.10 14.71
CA LYS A 136 -10.52 -9.37 15.87
C LYS A 136 -9.03 -9.04 15.70
N ALA A 137 -8.22 -9.96 15.18
CA ALA A 137 -6.82 -9.70 14.88
C ALA A 137 -6.64 -8.65 13.79
N TYR A 138 -7.38 -8.79 12.68
CA TYR A 138 -7.36 -7.85 11.55
C TYR A 138 -7.82 -6.45 11.98
N THR A 139 -8.93 -6.34 12.69
CA THR A 139 -9.44 -5.06 13.19
C THR A 139 -8.49 -4.46 14.21
N LYS A 140 -7.82 -5.22 15.07
CA LYS A 140 -6.81 -4.67 16.00
C LYS A 140 -5.60 -4.09 15.26
N VAL A 141 -5.06 -4.81 14.27
CA VAL A 141 -3.91 -4.36 13.45
C VAL A 141 -4.31 -3.15 12.59
N THR A 142 -5.44 -3.25 11.89
CA THR A 142 -5.93 -2.16 11.03
C THR A 142 -6.41 -0.96 11.83
N TYR A 143 -7.09 -1.11 12.97
CA TYR A 143 -7.56 0.00 13.82
C TYR A 143 -6.40 0.77 14.45
N SER A 144 -5.37 0.07 14.96
CA SER A 144 -4.17 0.70 15.51
C SER A 144 -3.42 1.51 14.43
N CYS A 145 -3.42 1.02 13.18
CA CYS A 145 -2.86 1.76 12.03
C CYS A 145 -3.86 2.75 11.39
N SER A 146 -5.17 2.66 11.68
CA SER A 146 -6.28 3.42 11.06
C SER A 146 -6.73 4.62 11.91
N LEU A 147 -6.11 4.91 13.05
CA LEU A 147 -6.25 6.21 13.70
C LEU A 147 -5.86 7.39 12.76
N CYS A 148 -5.15 7.07 11.68
CA CYS A 148 -4.76 7.90 10.54
C CYS A 148 -5.65 7.74 9.28
N GLY A 149 -6.87 7.20 9.41
CA GLY A 149 -7.70 6.81 8.27
C GLY A 149 -8.23 7.95 7.39
N VAL A 150 -8.54 7.62 6.13
CA VAL A 150 -9.03 8.47 5.00
C VAL A 150 -10.15 9.47 5.32
N ASN A 151 -10.94 9.23 6.38
CA ASN A 151 -12.03 10.10 6.81
C ASN A 151 -11.73 10.92 8.09
N GLY A 152 -10.51 10.82 8.63
CA GLY A 152 -10.07 11.50 9.83
C GLY A 152 -9.56 12.92 9.57
N LYS A 153 -9.65 13.78 10.60
CA LYS A 153 -9.13 15.16 10.59
C LYS A 153 -7.63 15.25 10.25
N TYR A 154 -6.88 14.17 10.46
CA TYR A 154 -5.43 14.09 10.30
C TYR A 154 -4.97 13.31 9.07
N PHE A 155 -5.86 12.99 8.12
CA PHE A 155 -5.50 12.21 6.92
C PHE A 155 -4.31 12.80 6.16
N ASP A 156 -4.32 14.11 5.91
CA ASP A 156 -3.22 14.77 5.19
C ASP A 156 -1.91 14.71 5.98
N ALA A 157 -1.95 14.84 7.30
CA ALA A 157 -0.76 14.77 8.15
C ALA A 157 -0.20 13.34 8.24
N ALA A 158 -1.08 12.34 8.30
CA ALA A 158 -0.69 10.95 8.31
C ALA A 158 -0.11 10.48 6.97
N LEU A 159 -0.70 10.94 5.86
CA LEU A 159 -0.18 10.68 4.53
C LEU A 159 1.22 11.28 4.37
N VAL A 160 1.42 12.53 4.79
CA VAL A 160 2.73 13.18 4.81
C VAL A 160 3.72 12.45 5.70
N GLY A 161 3.33 12.07 6.92
CA GLY A 161 4.22 11.35 7.84
C GLY A 161 4.67 10.01 7.26
N ARG A 162 3.77 9.32 6.58
CA ARG A 162 4.06 8.07 5.86
C ARG A 162 5.01 8.29 4.68
N GLU A 163 4.73 9.28 3.85
CA GLU A 163 5.57 9.67 2.71
C GLU A 163 7.00 10.06 3.16
N ILE A 164 7.15 10.71 4.33
CA ILE A 164 8.46 11.01 4.93
C ILE A 164 9.20 9.72 5.29
N VAL A 165 8.55 8.82 6.03
CA VAL A 165 9.16 7.55 6.46
C VAL A 165 9.54 6.70 5.26
N GLU A 166 8.66 6.56 4.28
CA GLU A 166 8.90 5.79 3.06
C GLU A 166 10.02 6.40 2.22
N THR A 167 10.01 7.71 2.00
CA THR A 167 11.09 8.38 1.25
C THR A 167 12.43 8.23 1.94
N ALA A 168 12.49 8.32 3.28
CA ALA A 168 13.72 8.10 4.03
C ALA A 168 14.21 6.65 3.90
N LEU A 169 13.33 5.66 4.05
CA LEU A 169 13.67 4.24 3.92
C LEU A 169 14.02 3.84 2.48
N GLN A 170 13.35 4.41 1.47
CA GLN A 170 13.69 4.21 0.06
C GLN A 170 15.00 4.91 -0.30
N THR A 171 15.30 6.10 0.27
CA THR A 171 16.61 6.76 0.11
C THR A 171 17.73 5.91 0.71
N PHE A 172 17.52 5.36 1.91
CA PHE A 172 18.49 4.46 2.54
C PHE A 172 18.75 3.21 1.69
N GLN A 173 17.70 2.60 1.17
CA GLN A 173 17.83 1.47 0.25
C GLN A 173 18.50 1.88 -1.06
N ALA A 174 18.17 3.02 -1.66
CA ALA A 174 18.82 3.51 -2.88
C ALA A 174 20.32 3.67 -2.70
N TYR A 175 20.73 4.24 -1.57
CA TYR A 175 22.13 4.36 -1.20
C TYR A 175 22.82 2.99 -1.08
N ARG A 176 22.21 2.04 -0.36
CA ARG A 176 22.73 0.66 -0.27
C ARG A 176 22.85 0.00 -1.64
N MET A 177 21.83 0.15 -2.48
CA MET A 177 21.79 -0.40 -3.84
C MET A 177 22.86 0.23 -4.72
N SER A 178 23.11 1.53 -4.62
CA SER A 178 24.19 2.20 -5.35
C SER A 178 25.58 1.75 -4.92
N MET A 179 25.76 1.32 -3.67
CA MET A 179 27.04 0.77 -3.19
C MET A 179 27.22 -0.72 -3.56
N LEU A 180 26.14 -1.51 -3.58
CA LEU A 180 26.20 -2.96 -3.66
C LEU A 180 25.82 -3.52 -5.05
N LEU A 181 25.14 -2.78 -5.93
CA LEU A 181 24.78 -3.30 -7.26
C LEU A 181 25.83 -2.90 -8.30
N PRO A 182 26.60 -3.87 -8.85
CA PRO A 182 27.42 -3.60 -10.02
C PRO A 182 26.57 -3.36 -11.28
N ARG A 183 25.34 -3.86 -11.31
CA ARG A 183 24.43 -3.69 -12.45
C ARG A 183 23.89 -2.26 -12.54
N THR A 184 24.44 -1.51 -13.50
CA THR A 184 24.08 -0.11 -13.76
C THR A 184 22.59 0.07 -14.07
N LEU A 185 21.96 -0.84 -14.81
CA LEU A 185 20.53 -0.76 -15.13
C LEU A 185 19.65 -0.89 -13.87
N LEU A 186 19.99 -1.80 -12.96
CA LEU A 186 19.20 -2.05 -11.76
C LEU A 186 19.39 -0.89 -10.76
N ASN A 187 20.61 -0.39 -10.63
CA ASN A 187 20.90 0.81 -9.85
C ASN A 187 20.14 2.05 -10.39
N ARG A 188 20.17 2.29 -11.71
CA ARG A 188 19.41 3.37 -12.36
C ARG A 188 17.91 3.23 -12.14
N PHE A 189 17.38 2.01 -12.27
CA PHE A 189 15.98 1.72 -12.03
C PHE A 189 15.56 2.12 -10.60
N TYR A 190 16.39 1.82 -9.60
CA TYR A 190 16.10 2.17 -8.20
C TYR A 190 16.07 3.69 -8.00
N VAL A 191 17.04 4.41 -8.54
CA VAL A 191 17.09 5.88 -8.42
C VAL A 191 15.88 6.53 -9.10
N ILE A 192 15.47 6.01 -10.26
CA ILE A 192 14.24 6.45 -10.95
C ILE A 192 13.01 6.16 -10.09
N LEU A 193 12.94 5.00 -9.45
CA LEU A 193 11.84 4.63 -8.55
C LEU A 193 11.73 5.61 -7.37
N LEU A 194 12.85 5.96 -6.74
CA LEU A 194 12.92 6.95 -5.65
C LEU A 194 12.51 8.35 -6.12
N ALA A 195 13.01 8.79 -7.28
CA ALA A 195 12.61 10.07 -7.87
C ALA A 195 11.12 10.10 -8.20
N ALA A 196 10.57 9.00 -8.73
CA ALA A 196 9.14 8.85 -8.99
C ALA A 196 8.32 8.91 -7.71
N ASN A 197 8.79 8.34 -6.60
CA ASN A 197 8.12 8.47 -5.31
C ASN A 197 8.08 9.93 -4.84
N CYS A 198 9.21 10.61 -4.89
CA CYS A 198 9.32 12.03 -4.54
C CYS A 198 8.39 12.95 -5.36
N TRP A 199 8.11 12.57 -6.60
CA TRP A 199 7.26 13.34 -7.52
C TRP A 199 5.81 12.88 -7.54
N SER A 200 5.49 11.72 -6.95
CA SER A 200 4.17 11.08 -7.04
C SER A 200 3.05 11.99 -6.54
N SER A 201 3.22 12.61 -5.37
CA SER A 201 2.25 13.53 -4.77
C SER A 201 2.12 14.85 -5.53
N LEU A 202 3.22 15.38 -6.06
CA LEU A 202 3.23 16.60 -6.89
C LEU A 202 2.49 16.40 -8.22
N VAL A 203 2.78 15.28 -8.89
CA VAL A 203 2.12 14.92 -10.16
C VAL A 203 0.65 14.61 -9.93
N ALA A 204 0.31 13.92 -8.84
CA ALA A 204 -1.09 13.66 -8.51
C ALA A 204 -1.85 14.97 -8.22
N ASP A 205 -1.25 15.94 -7.53
CA ASP A 205 -1.89 17.24 -7.29
C ASP A 205 -2.08 18.04 -8.58
N SER A 206 -1.12 18.01 -9.50
CA SER A 206 -1.19 18.76 -10.77
C SER A 206 -2.17 18.14 -11.77
N VAL A 207 -2.16 16.81 -11.95
CA VAL A 207 -3.01 16.10 -12.92
C VAL A 207 -4.49 16.13 -12.50
N PHE A 208 -4.78 16.00 -11.19
CA PHE A 208 -6.14 15.94 -10.69
C PHE A 208 -6.67 17.29 -10.14
N PHE A 209 -5.95 18.39 -10.40
CA PHE A 209 -6.28 19.71 -9.87
C PHE A 209 -7.70 20.14 -10.28
N GLY A 210 -8.57 20.36 -9.29
CA GLY A 210 -9.88 21.00 -9.46
C GLY A 210 -11.06 20.12 -9.91
N ARG A 211 -10.89 18.81 -10.13
CA ARG A 211 -11.99 17.94 -10.64
C ARG A 211 -12.58 16.93 -9.64
N ASP A 212 -11.79 16.25 -8.81
CA ASP A 212 -12.31 15.28 -7.82
C ASP A 212 -11.27 14.93 -6.73
N GLU A 213 -11.52 15.37 -5.48
CA GLU A 213 -10.63 15.14 -4.33
C GLU A 213 -10.42 13.65 -4.01
N ALA A 214 -11.45 12.81 -4.16
CA ALA A 214 -11.31 11.38 -3.88
C ALA A 214 -10.43 10.68 -4.91
N ARG A 215 -10.53 11.06 -6.20
CA ARG A 215 -9.68 10.51 -7.25
C ARG A 215 -8.22 10.90 -7.08
N ARG A 216 -7.94 12.15 -6.69
CA ARG A 216 -6.58 12.59 -6.35
C ARG A 216 -5.98 11.73 -5.24
N ARG A 217 -6.70 11.59 -4.12
CA ARG A 217 -6.25 10.77 -2.98
C ARG A 217 -6.03 9.32 -3.36
N PHE A 218 -6.95 8.77 -4.15
CA PHE A 218 -6.83 7.40 -4.63
C PHE A 218 -5.61 7.21 -5.53
N ALA A 219 -5.34 8.14 -6.44
CA ALA A 219 -4.15 8.11 -7.29
C ALA A 219 -2.85 8.16 -6.46
N CYS A 220 -2.76 9.04 -5.46
CA CYS A 220 -1.62 9.06 -4.53
C CYS A 220 -1.42 7.69 -3.86
N ILE A 221 -2.48 7.12 -3.28
CA ILE A 221 -2.41 5.83 -2.58
C ILE A 221 -2.02 4.68 -3.53
N VAL A 222 -2.45 4.72 -4.80
CA VAL A 222 -2.08 3.73 -5.82
C VAL A 222 -0.63 3.84 -6.21
N LEU A 223 -0.13 5.04 -6.50
CA LEU A 223 1.28 5.25 -6.85
C LEU A 223 2.19 4.80 -5.72
N ASP A 224 1.89 5.26 -4.51
CA ASP A 224 2.53 4.89 -3.27
C ASP A 224 2.56 3.37 -3.05
N CYS A 225 1.44 2.67 -3.24
CA CYS A 225 1.40 1.21 -3.18
C CYS A 225 2.28 0.52 -4.24
N ILE A 226 2.34 1.03 -5.47
CA ILE A 226 3.19 0.46 -6.53
C ILE A 226 4.67 0.65 -6.16
N LEU A 227 5.03 1.83 -5.68
CA LEU A 227 6.40 2.18 -5.32
C LEU A 227 6.89 1.39 -4.10
N ASP A 228 6.04 1.20 -3.09
CA ASP A 228 6.32 0.36 -1.94
C ASP A 228 6.48 -1.11 -2.33
N LEU A 229 5.63 -1.61 -3.24
CA LEU A 229 5.76 -2.98 -3.76
C LEU A 229 7.10 -3.17 -4.49
N MET A 230 7.46 -2.24 -5.37
CA MET A 230 8.72 -2.33 -6.10
C MET A 230 9.94 -2.20 -5.19
N SER A 231 9.87 -1.32 -4.19
CA SER A 231 10.97 -1.09 -3.23
C SER A 231 11.15 -2.27 -2.29
N CYS A 232 10.06 -2.85 -1.77
CA CYS A 232 10.12 -3.94 -0.79
C CYS A 232 10.55 -5.28 -1.38
N MET A 233 10.18 -5.58 -2.63
CA MET A 233 10.39 -6.92 -3.21
C MET A 233 10.79 -6.93 -4.68
N GLY A 234 10.38 -5.94 -5.48
CA GLY A 234 10.61 -5.97 -6.93
C GLY A 234 12.09 -6.13 -7.29
N VAL A 235 12.95 -5.34 -6.65
CA VAL A 235 14.40 -5.37 -6.87
C VAL A 235 15.02 -6.68 -6.38
N VAL A 236 14.66 -7.11 -5.18
CA VAL A 236 15.17 -8.34 -4.57
C VAL A 236 14.81 -9.55 -5.42
N LEU A 237 13.59 -9.60 -5.94
CA LEU A 237 13.13 -10.64 -6.87
C LEU A 237 13.91 -10.60 -8.19
N LEU A 238 14.16 -9.42 -8.77
CA LEU A 238 14.93 -9.29 -10.01
C LEU A 238 16.37 -9.82 -9.84
N VAL A 239 17.00 -9.54 -8.70
CA VAL A 239 18.34 -10.09 -8.39
C VAL A 239 18.25 -11.60 -8.19
N LEU A 240 17.34 -12.08 -7.34
CA LEU A 240 17.19 -13.50 -7.03
C LEU A 240 16.93 -14.34 -8.29
N LEU A 241 16.06 -13.88 -9.19
CA LEU A 241 15.74 -14.56 -10.45
C LEU A 241 16.96 -14.77 -11.35
N SER A 242 17.97 -13.90 -11.25
CA SER A 242 19.21 -14.09 -12.00
C SER A 242 20.15 -15.16 -11.44
N TYR A 243 19.91 -15.61 -10.20
CA TYR A 243 20.68 -16.68 -9.55
C TYR A 243 19.93 -18.02 -9.49
N VAL A 244 18.64 -18.05 -9.86
CA VAL A 244 17.83 -19.28 -9.81
C VAL A 244 18.41 -20.39 -10.70
N GLY A 245 18.98 -20.04 -11.85
CA GLY A 245 19.60 -21.02 -12.76
C GLY A 245 20.90 -21.63 -12.24
N ASP A 246 21.63 -20.89 -11.40
CA ASP A 246 22.93 -21.30 -10.85
C ASP A 246 22.79 -22.07 -9.52
N TYR A 247 21.59 -22.07 -8.92
CA TYR A 247 21.34 -22.71 -7.63
C TYR A 247 21.21 -24.23 -7.80
N ASN A 248 22.08 -24.97 -7.12
CA ASN A 248 22.07 -26.42 -7.11
C ASN A 248 21.39 -26.95 -5.83
N SER A 249 20.27 -27.65 -6.02
CA SER A 249 19.48 -28.21 -4.92
C SER A 249 20.14 -29.38 -4.21
N GLU A 250 21.06 -30.11 -4.86
CA GLU A 250 21.75 -31.27 -4.27
C GLU A 250 22.74 -30.84 -3.19
N VAL A 251 23.50 -29.78 -3.47
CA VAL A 251 24.45 -29.19 -2.52
C VAL A 251 23.81 -28.14 -1.62
N THR A 252 22.54 -27.77 -1.85
CA THR A 252 21.82 -26.71 -1.11
C THR A 252 22.54 -25.35 -1.15
N GLY A 253 23.01 -24.96 -2.34
CA GLY A 253 23.79 -23.75 -2.55
C GLY A 253 24.25 -23.57 -3.99
N PHE A 254 25.32 -22.79 -4.18
CA PHE A 254 25.99 -22.64 -5.48
C PHE A 254 27.18 -23.60 -5.56
N ASP A 255 27.42 -24.18 -6.74
CA ASP A 255 28.50 -25.13 -6.97
C ASP A 255 29.88 -24.52 -6.62
N GLU A 256 30.81 -25.34 -6.13
CA GLU A 256 32.16 -24.92 -5.76
C GLU A 256 32.89 -24.28 -6.93
N ILE A 257 32.67 -24.78 -8.15
CA ILE A 257 33.27 -24.25 -9.38
C ILE A 257 32.88 -22.78 -9.62
N LEU A 258 31.65 -22.38 -9.25
CA LEU A 258 31.20 -20.99 -9.37
C LEU A 258 31.93 -20.08 -8.38
N TRP A 259 32.28 -20.59 -7.19
CA TRP A 259 33.05 -19.85 -6.19
C TRP A 259 34.53 -19.64 -6.56
N TYR A 260 35.06 -20.35 -7.57
CA TYR A 260 36.39 -20.07 -8.13
C TYR A 260 36.34 -19.09 -9.32
N ASN A 261 35.14 -18.70 -9.78
CA ASN A 261 34.99 -17.72 -10.84
C ASN A 261 35.00 -16.30 -10.25
N ASP A 262 36.11 -15.59 -10.41
CA ASP A 262 36.31 -14.24 -9.86
C ASP A 262 35.21 -13.24 -10.28
N GLU A 263 34.73 -13.31 -11.53
CA GLU A 263 33.67 -12.43 -12.02
C GLU A 263 32.35 -12.73 -11.31
N TRP A 264 31.98 -14.01 -11.23
CA TRP A 264 30.73 -14.43 -10.63
C TRP A 264 30.74 -14.13 -9.13
N VAL A 265 31.85 -14.44 -8.43
CA VAL A 265 32.00 -14.19 -6.98
C VAL A 265 31.95 -12.69 -6.68
N ALA A 266 32.73 -11.86 -7.38
CA ALA A 266 32.73 -10.41 -7.14
C ALA A 266 31.32 -9.81 -7.28
N ARG A 267 30.50 -10.34 -8.20
CA ARG A 267 29.10 -9.97 -8.36
C ARG A 267 28.23 -10.54 -7.23
N ALA A 268 28.30 -11.84 -6.98
CA ALA A 268 27.49 -12.56 -6.01
C ALA A 268 27.68 -12.03 -4.59
N LEU A 269 28.91 -11.75 -4.16
CA LEU A 269 29.17 -11.25 -2.80
C LEU A 269 28.43 -9.94 -2.51
N ASN A 270 28.34 -9.05 -3.50
CA ASN A 270 27.65 -7.77 -3.35
C ASN A 270 26.13 -7.90 -3.56
N GLU A 271 25.69 -8.66 -4.57
CA GLU A 271 24.28 -8.85 -4.89
C GLU A 271 23.55 -9.68 -3.83
N LEU A 272 24.20 -10.67 -3.22
CA LEU A 272 23.62 -11.47 -2.14
C LEU A 272 23.35 -10.64 -0.89
N ARG A 273 24.16 -9.62 -0.56
CA ARG A 273 23.90 -8.68 0.56
C ARG A 273 22.61 -7.87 0.42
N ILE A 274 22.08 -7.80 -0.80
CA ILE A 274 20.78 -7.19 -1.09
C ILE A 274 19.67 -8.23 -0.89
N VAL A 275 19.91 -9.47 -1.31
CA VAL A 275 18.93 -10.55 -1.19
C VAL A 275 18.75 -10.95 0.27
N VAL A 276 19.83 -11.32 0.96
CA VAL A 276 19.78 -11.68 2.37
C VAL A 276 19.55 -10.44 3.24
N VAL A 277 18.95 -10.65 4.40
CA VAL A 277 18.84 -9.64 5.45
C VAL A 277 20.22 -9.39 6.02
N ASP A 278 20.71 -8.18 5.79
CA ASP A 278 22.07 -7.74 6.12
C ASP A 278 22.16 -7.06 7.49
N SER A 279 21.06 -6.50 7.97
CA SER A 279 21.00 -5.79 9.26
C SER A 279 19.59 -5.74 9.83
N TRP A 280 19.47 -5.39 11.11
CA TRP A 280 18.18 -5.12 11.75
C TRP A 280 17.42 -3.97 11.08
N SER A 281 18.11 -2.93 10.63
CA SER A 281 17.51 -1.82 9.88
C SER A 281 16.95 -2.29 8.53
N ASP A 282 17.64 -3.21 7.86
CA ASP A 282 17.16 -3.81 6.62
C ASP A 282 15.89 -4.61 6.88
N LEU A 283 15.89 -5.51 7.86
CA LEU A 283 14.71 -6.28 8.28
C LEU A 283 13.52 -5.38 8.66
N LEU A 284 13.80 -4.34 9.45
CA LEU A 284 12.79 -3.38 9.88
C LEU A 284 12.20 -2.63 8.68
N SER A 285 13.04 -2.16 7.76
CA SER A 285 12.58 -1.43 6.56
C SER A 285 11.66 -2.30 5.70
N ARG A 286 12.05 -3.55 5.39
CA ARG A 286 11.23 -4.52 4.64
C ARG A 286 9.90 -4.79 5.32
N THR A 287 9.91 -4.90 6.66
CA THR A 287 8.70 -5.11 7.45
C THR A 287 7.78 -3.89 7.41
N ILE A 288 8.34 -2.68 7.52
CA ILE A 288 7.59 -1.42 7.44
C ILE A 288 6.92 -1.29 6.07
N PHE A 289 7.62 -1.53 4.96
CA PHE A 289 7.00 -1.49 3.63
C PHE A 289 5.90 -2.52 3.47
N SER A 290 6.11 -3.76 3.95
CA SER A 290 5.09 -4.80 3.86
C SER A 290 3.83 -4.43 4.68
N ILE A 291 3.99 -3.89 5.88
CA ILE A 291 2.85 -3.39 6.67
C ILE A 291 2.22 -2.16 5.99
N GLY A 292 3.03 -1.28 5.40
CA GLY A 292 2.60 -0.15 4.58
C GLY A 292 1.64 -0.58 3.47
N LEU A 293 1.94 -1.70 2.79
CA LEU A 293 1.06 -2.29 1.76
C LEU A 293 -0.30 -2.74 2.33
N VAL A 294 -0.38 -3.18 3.59
CA VAL A 294 -1.67 -3.47 4.24
C VAL A 294 -2.46 -2.19 4.49
N ILE A 295 -1.79 -1.13 4.90
CA ILE A 295 -2.40 0.17 5.19
C ILE A 295 -2.89 0.85 3.89
N THR A 296 -2.11 0.83 2.82
CA THR A 296 -2.48 1.38 1.50
C THR A 296 -3.69 0.66 0.94
N THR A 297 -3.60 -0.67 0.84
CA THR A 297 -4.68 -1.48 0.28
C THR A 297 -5.96 -1.35 1.11
N THR A 298 -5.86 -1.25 2.44
CA THR A 298 -7.02 -0.94 3.29
C THR A 298 -7.62 0.44 2.98
N SER A 299 -6.78 1.44 2.74
CA SER A 299 -7.21 2.78 2.37
C SER A 299 -7.88 2.79 0.98
N MET A 300 -7.35 2.04 0.00
CA MET A 300 -7.99 1.84 -1.30
C MET A 300 -9.36 1.18 -1.16
N LYS A 301 -9.45 0.06 -0.40
CA LYS A 301 -10.71 -0.67 -0.15
C LYS A 301 -11.79 0.25 0.42
N ARG A 302 -11.43 1.20 1.29
CA ARG A 302 -12.38 2.17 1.88
C ARG A 302 -12.86 3.23 0.89
N LEU A 303 -12.05 3.56 -0.12
CA LEU A 303 -12.37 4.56 -1.15
C LEU A 303 -13.21 3.98 -2.29
N LEU A 304 -13.16 2.66 -2.54
CA LEU A 304 -13.77 2.02 -3.70
C LEU A 304 -15.14 1.40 -3.38
N TRP A 305 -16.20 1.91 -4.01
CA TRP A 305 -17.57 1.39 -3.86
C TRP A 305 -18.13 0.93 -5.20
N SER A 306 -18.87 -0.18 -5.19
CA SER A 306 -19.51 -0.75 -6.38
C SER A 306 -20.89 -0.15 -6.60
N LEU A 307 -21.21 0.24 -7.85
CA LEU A 307 -22.60 0.53 -8.23
C LEU A 307 -23.40 -0.78 -8.32
N PRO A 308 -24.67 -0.80 -7.87
CA PRO A 308 -25.55 -1.94 -8.06
C PRO A 308 -25.62 -2.31 -9.56
N ARG A 309 -25.37 -3.59 -9.87
CA ARG A 309 -25.61 -4.12 -11.22
C ARG A 309 -27.09 -3.93 -11.52
N ASN A 310 -27.40 -3.16 -12.56
CA ASN A 310 -28.74 -2.77 -12.97
C ASN A 310 -29.63 -4.01 -13.15
N GLY A 311 -30.32 -4.42 -12.07
CA GLY A 311 -31.27 -5.52 -12.07
C GLY A 311 -32.60 -4.98 -12.57
N ASN A 312 -33.05 -5.47 -13.73
CA ASN A 312 -34.35 -5.24 -14.39
C ASN A 312 -35.13 -3.98 -13.93
N ARG A 313 -35.05 -2.94 -14.77
CA ARG A 313 -35.65 -1.60 -14.64
C ARG A 313 -37.18 -1.52 -14.46
N VAL A 314 -37.90 -2.62 -14.22
CA VAL A 314 -39.38 -2.59 -14.17
C VAL A 314 -39.95 -2.50 -12.74
N ALA A 315 -39.20 -2.88 -11.68
CA ALA A 315 -39.75 -2.91 -10.32
C ALA A 315 -39.22 -1.84 -9.33
N GLN A 316 -38.05 -1.23 -9.57
CA GLN A 316 -37.40 -0.35 -8.57
C GLN A 316 -37.85 1.12 -8.59
N SER A 317 -38.51 1.59 -9.65
CA SER A 317 -39.03 2.97 -9.71
C SER A 317 -40.15 3.18 -8.68
N ALA A 318 -41.04 2.19 -8.52
CA ALA A 318 -42.13 2.25 -7.55
C ALA A 318 -41.63 2.20 -6.09
N THR A 319 -40.60 1.41 -5.78
CA THR A 319 -40.13 1.25 -4.40
C THR A 319 -39.39 2.49 -3.88
N SER A 320 -38.60 3.17 -4.72
CA SER A 320 -37.88 4.39 -4.29
C SER A 320 -38.81 5.58 -4.03
N ILE A 321 -39.88 5.72 -4.83
CA ILE A 321 -40.89 6.76 -4.67
C ILE A 321 -41.74 6.49 -3.41
N VAL A 322 -42.13 5.23 -3.16
CA VAL A 322 -42.94 4.87 -1.97
C VAL A 322 -42.17 5.08 -0.65
N VAL A 323 -40.85 4.88 -0.63
CA VAL A 323 -40.02 5.11 0.55
C VAL A 323 -39.81 6.61 0.83
N ALA A 324 -39.62 7.43 -0.21
CA ALA A 324 -39.51 8.88 -0.07
C ALA A 324 -40.84 9.52 0.41
N VAL A 325 -41.98 9.01 -0.07
CA VAL A 325 -43.31 9.45 0.38
C VAL A 325 -43.56 9.08 1.84
N LYS A 326 -43.23 7.85 2.27
CA LYS A 326 -43.39 7.43 3.68
C LYS A 326 -42.50 8.21 4.66
N ALA A 327 -41.26 8.53 4.28
CA ALA A 327 -40.36 9.34 5.11
C ALA A 327 -40.86 10.79 5.26
N THR A 328 -41.36 11.37 4.17
CA THR A 328 -41.92 12.73 4.15
C THR A 328 -43.23 12.80 4.95
N GLN A 329 -44.07 11.77 4.86
CA GLN A 329 -45.32 11.68 5.62
C GLN A 329 -45.07 11.46 7.12
N LYS A 330 -44.03 10.72 7.50
CA LYS A 330 -43.60 10.54 8.91
C LYS A 330 -43.02 11.83 9.50
N PHE A 331 -42.31 12.63 8.69
CA PHE A 331 -41.78 13.93 9.09
C PHE A 331 -42.90 14.98 9.25
N LEU A 332 -43.86 15.00 8.32
CA LEU A 332 -45.05 15.86 8.41
C LEU A 332 -45.97 15.50 9.58
N ARG A 333 -46.13 14.21 9.90
CA ARG A 333 -46.92 13.77 11.06
C ARG A 333 -46.29 14.19 12.38
N LYS A 334 -44.96 14.07 12.49
CA LYS A 334 -44.19 14.54 13.65
C LYS A 334 -44.21 16.05 13.83
N SER A 335 -44.33 16.81 12.72
CA SER A 335 -44.47 18.26 12.76
C SER A 335 -45.88 18.74 13.14
N ARG A 336 -46.90 17.88 13.04
CA ARG A 336 -48.31 18.23 13.30
C ARG A 336 -48.76 17.96 14.74
N GLU A 337 -48.03 17.09 15.46
CA GLU A 337 -48.31 16.78 16.88
C GLU A 337 -47.71 17.80 17.88
N LEU A 338 -46.91 18.77 17.42
CA LEU A 338 -46.27 19.76 18.29
C LEU A 338 -46.80 21.18 18.01
N THR A 339 -48.11 21.38 18.18
CA THR A 339 -48.72 22.71 18.18
C THR A 339 -48.89 23.23 19.60
N SER A 340 -47.88 23.95 20.10
CA SER A 340 -48.08 25.09 21.00
C SER A 340 -47.15 26.21 20.52
N VAL A 341 -47.77 27.32 20.11
CA VAL A 341 -47.12 28.40 19.37
C VAL A 341 -46.12 29.19 20.24
N ASP A 342 -46.10 28.97 21.55
CA ASP A 342 -45.19 29.65 22.50
C ASP A 342 -43.82 28.98 22.68
N GLU A 343 -43.66 27.69 22.39
CA GLU A 343 -42.34 26.99 22.48
C GLU A 343 -41.41 27.33 21.29
N LEU A 344 -41.98 27.74 20.14
CA LEU A 344 -41.22 28.08 18.93
C LEU A 344 -40.45 29.42 19.08
N ALA A 345 -40.90 30.31 19.96
CA ALA A 345 -40.24 31.59 20.24
C ALA A 345 -38.99 31.42 21.12
N LYS A 346 -39.00 30.49 22.08
CA LYS A 346 -37.84 30.17 22.92
C LYS A 346 -36.76 29.38 22.17
N LEU A 347 -37.15 28.49 21.25
CA LEU A 347 -36.21 27.77 20.36
C LEU A 347 -35.51 28.69 19.34
N ARG A 348 -36.03 29.90 19.12
CA ARG A 348 -35.43 30.89 18.20
C ARG A 348 -34.26 31.65 18.84
N GLN A 349 -34.17 31.71 20.17
CA GLN A 349 -33.06 32.38 20.88
C GLN A 349 -31.97 31.42 21.37
N THR A 350 -32.20 30.11 21.44
CA THR A 350 -31.19 29.09 21.77
C THR A 350 -30.65 28.33 20.55
N SER A 351 -31.03 28.72 19.33
CA SER A 351 -30.36 28.29 18.11
C SER A 351 -29.00 28.97 17.99
N SER A 352 -28.05 28.48 18.79
CA SER A 352 -26.63 28.50 18.44
C SER A 352 -26.53 28.05 16.99
N LYS A 353 -26.23 29.01 16.12
CA LYS A 353 -26.04 28.81 14.68
C LYS A 353 -25.20 27.55 14.50
N PRO A 354 -25.68 26.49 13.82
CA PRO A 354 -24.86 25.33 13.58
C PRO A 354 -23.64 25.82 12.80
N SER A 355 -22.48 25.62 13.42
CA SER A 355 -21.16 26.01 12.93
C SER A 355 -20.85 25.31 11.60
N TYR A 356 -21.50 25.76 10.53
CA TYR A 356 -21.29 25.31 9.16
C TYR A 356 -20.06 25.99 8.52
N LYS A 357 -19.27 26.72 9.31
CA LYS A 357 -18.10 27.48 8.87
C LYS A 357 -16.78 26.91 9.40
N LYS A 358 -16.66 25.58 9.46
CA LYS A 358 -15.39 24.88 9.70
C LYS A 358 -14.93 24.06 8.48
N TRP A 359 -15.26 24.56 7.28
CA TRP A 359 -14.70 24.10 6.00
C TRP A 359 -13.74 25.17 5.44
N MET A 360 -12.83 25.65 6.29
CA MET A 360 -11.62 26.31 5.84
C MET A 360 -10.45 25.66 6.57
N ARG A 361 -9.90 24.64 5.92
CA ARG A 361 -8.49 24.26 6.04
C ARG A 361 -7.70 25.57 6.06
N THR A 362 -7.04 25.88 7.18
CA THR A 362 -6.46 27.22 7.37
C THR A 362 -5.49 27.49 6.21
N ARG A 363 -5.35 28.75 5.82
CA ARG A 363 -4.40 29.13 4.76
C ARG A 363 -2.99 28.58 5.06
N GLY A 364 -2.64 28.48 6.35
CA GLY A 364 -1.43 27.82 6.87
C GLY A 364 -1.31 26.34 6.50
N ASP A 365 -2.32 25.51 6.75
CA ASP A 365 -2.26 24.07 6.43
C ASP A 365 -1.98 23.78 4.96
N ARG A 366 -2.52 24.61 4.06
CA ARG A 366 -2.29 24.50 2.61
C ARG A 366 -0.89 24.96 2.19
N ILE A 367 -0.34 25.96 2.89
CA ILE A 367 1.03 26.43 2.66
C ILE A 367 2.03 25.37 3.14
N ILE A 368 1.82 24.81 4.33
CA ILE A 368 2.67 23.76 4.89
C ILE A 368 2.69 22.53 3.98
N LEU A 369 1.52 22.06 3.54
CA LEU A 369 1.44 20.91 2.63
C LEU A 369 2.18 21.15 1.31
N ARG A 370 2.02 22.35 0.73
CA ARG A 370 2.74 22.72 -0.49
C ARG A 370 4.25 22.80 -0.27
N ALA A 371 4.69 23.34 0.87
CA ALA A 371 6.10 23.39 1.22
C ALA A 371 6.68 21.97 1.33
N VAL A 372 5.96 21.05 1.99
CA VAL A 372 6.35 19.64 2.08
C VAL A 372 6.47 18.99 0.71
N TYR A 373 5.47 19.15 -0.17
CA TYR A 373 5.54 18.59 -1.52
C TYR A 373 6.67 19.19 -2.36
N LEU A 374 6.95 20.48 -2.22
CA LEU A 374 8.10 21.12 -2.88
C LEU A 374 9.43 20.59 -2.35
N LEU A 375 9.53 20.32 -1.04
CA LEU A 375 10.71 19.69 -0.44
C LEU A 375 10.93 18.29 -1.02
N PHE A 376 9.89 17.46 -1.10
CA PHE A 376 9.98 16.14 -1.76
C PHE A 376 10.38 16.26 -3.23
N GLY A 377 9.75 17.18 -3.97
CA GLY A 377 10.10 17.45 -5.37
C GLY A 377 11.57 17.80 -5.56
N THR A 378 12.07 18.69 -4.69
CA THR A 378 13.47 19.13 -4.67
C THR A 378 14.39 17.97 -4.31
N TRP A 379 14.02 17.14 -3.33
CA TRP A 379 14.80 15.95 -2.96
C TRP A 379 14.97 14.99 -4.14
N GLY A 380 13.89 14.72 -4.89
CA GLY A 380 13.96 13.89 -6.10
C GLY A 380 14.93 14.46 -7.16
N VAL A 381 14.96 15.78 -7.35
CA VAL A 381 15.92 16.44 -8.25
C VAL A 381 17.35 16.31 -7.74
N VAL A 382 17.58 16.51 -6.44
CA VAL A 382 18.91 16.38 -5.81
C VAL A 382 19.43 14.96 -5.98
N VAL A 383 18.63 13.95 -5.63
CA VAL A 383 19.02 12.53 -5.74
C VAL A 383 19.35 12.17 -7.18
N LEU A 384 18.51 12.56 -8.15
CA LEU A 384 18.75 12.29 -9.55
C LEU A 384 20.00 13.01 -10.07
N GLY A 385 20.20 14.27 -9.67
CA GLY A 385 21.38 15.06 -10.03
C GLY A 385 22.67 14.47 -9.47
N LEU A 386 22.67 14.03 -8.21
CA LEU A 386 23.79 13.32 -7.59
C LEU A 386 24.10 12.01 -8.33
N HIS A 387 23.07 11.24 -8.71
CA HIS A 387 23.25 10.00 -9.45
C HIS A 387 23.81 10.22 -10.86
N ILE A 388 23.32 11.24 -11.57
CA ILE A 388 23.87 11.63 -12.89
C ILE A 388 25.33 12.08 -12.73
N HIS A 389 25.62 12.93 -11.74
CA HIS A 389 26.98 13.38 -11.49
C HIS A 389 27.93 12.21 -11.20
N ALA A 390 27.53 11.28 -10.33
CA ALA A 390 28.28 10.07 -10.04
C ALA A 390 28.46 9.19 -11.29
N SER A 391 27.44 9.09 -12.14
CA SER A 391 27.51 8.31 -13.39
C SER A 391 28.42 8.93 -14.46
N LEU A 392 28.70 10.23 -14.37
CA LEU A 392 29.59 10.95 -15.28
C LEU A 392 31.04 10.94 -14.82
N GLN A 393 31.31 10.65 -13.54
CA GLN A 393 32.67 10.45 -13.06
C GLN A 393 33.23 9.17 -13.69
N GLN A 394 34.35 9.29 -14.40
CA GLN A 394 35.01 8.15 -15.03
C GLN A 394 35.41 7.13 -13.95
N THR A 395 34.87 5.92 -14.05
CA THR A 395 35.38 4.78 -13.30
C THR A 395 36.85 4.60 -13.65
N LEU A 396 37.73 4.58 -12.65
CA LEU A 396 39.15 4.34 -12.89
C LEU A 396 39.30 3.08 -13.76
N PRO A 397 40.22 3.06 -14.75
CA PRO A 397 40.45 1.90 -15.60
C PRO A 397 40.80 0.63 -14.77
N GLN A 398 41.29 0.80 -13.54
CA GLN A 398 41.57 -0.25 -12.57
C GLN A 398 40.31 -0.94 -12.00
N CYS A 399 39.11 -0.42 -12.26
CA CYS A 399 37.82 -0.98 -11.82
C CYS A 399 37.06 -1.70 -12.94
N PHE A 400 37.60 -1.73 -14.17
CA PHE A 400 37.10 -2.64 -15.19
C PHE A 400 37.68 -4.03 -14.93
N MET A 401 36.85 -5.08 -14.98
CA MET A 401 37.36 -6.43 -15.13
C MET A 401 38.21 -6.46 -16.39
N GLN A 402 39.51 -6.53 -16.19
CA GLN A 402 40.48 -6.63 -17.26
C GLN A 402 40.45 -8.08 -17.74
N ALA A 403 39.46 -8.41 -18.58
CA ALA A 403 39.49 -9.66 -19.33
C ALA A 403 40.70 -9.57 -20.27
N SER A 404 41.81 -10.18 -19.85
CA SER A 404 42.98 -10.34 -20.70
C SER A 404 42.61 -11.38 -21.77
N PRO A 405 42.57 -11.02 -23.06
CA PRO A 405 42.22 -11.95 -24.11
C PRO A 405 43.50 -12.69 -24.53
N GLU A 406 44.05 -13.54 -23.66
CA GLU A 406 45.18 -14.39 -24.05
C GLU A 406 45.32 -15.57 -23.06
N SER A 407 44.45 -16.56 -23.24
CA SER A 407 44.74 -17.95 -22.86
C SER A 407 44.39 -18.85 -24.04
N ASP A 408 45.01 -18.59 -25.18
CA ASP A 408 45.12 -19.56 -26.26
C ASP A 408 46.55 -19.47 -26.78
N THR A 409 47.28 -20.59 -26.67
CA THR A 409 48.68 -20.89 -27.06
C THR A 409 49.73 -20.98 -25.95
N ARG A 410 49.78 -22.12 -25.26
CA ARG A 410 50.86 -23.12 -25.42
C ARG A 410 50.56 -24.44 -24.73
#